data_AF-X0YLB3-F1
#
_entry.id   AF-X0YLB3-F1
#
_cell.length_a   1.000
_cell.length_b   1.000
_cell.length_c   1.000
_cell.angle_alpha   90.00
_cell.angle_beta   90.00
_cell.angle_gamma   90.00
#
_symmetry.space_group_name_H-M   'P 1'
#
loop_
_entity.id
_entity.type
_entity.pdbx_description
1 polymer ?
#
loop_
_entity_poly.entity_id
_entity_poly.type
_entity_poly.pdbx_seq_one_letter_code
_entity_poly.pdbx_strand_id
1 'polypeptide(L)'
;MLMRLFNRRMCCLISTVLLLAVTGCSKEKESKSTPPADSAKSAKSEAEPTAAVEAKLAQADLLDGKADKIVTRCASCALRMNGTSDHTLKVLDYTLYFCTERCAKTFAEDTTKAVLALEIPEG
;
A
#
# COMPACT_ATOMS: atom_id res chain seq x y z
N MET A 1 -15.38 -31.41 -3.48
CA MET A 1 -14.10 -32.10 -3.27
C MET A 1 -13.70 -32.81 -4.57
N LEU A 2 -12.95 -32.15 -5.46
CA LEU A 2 -12.02 -32.82 -6.36
C LEU A 2 -11.04 -31.75 -6.88
N MET A 3 -9.83 -31.84 -6.36
CA MET A 3 -8.72 -30.92 -6.55
C MET A 3 -8.09 -31.09 -7.95
N ARG A 4 -7.70 -29.95 -8.54
CA ARG A 4 -6.35 -29.69 -9.10
C ARG A 4 -5.73 -30.78 -9.98
N LEU A 5 -6.08 -30.89 -11.26
CA LEU A 5 -5.29 -31.69 -12.21
C LEU A 5 -5.49 -31.28 -13.69
N PHE A 6 -5.24 -30.03 -14.09
CA PHE A 6 -5.04 -29.72 -15.52
C PHE A 6 -3.99 -28.62 -15.72
N ASN A 7 -2.84 -28.82 -15.06
CA ASN A 7 -1.59 -28.13 -15.34
C ASN A 7 -0.56 -29.18 -15.75
N ARG A 8 -0.66 -29.70 -16.99
CA ARG A 8 0.26 -30.69 -17.55
C ARG A 8 -0.03 -30.89 -19.04
N ARG A 9 0.70 -30.18 -19.92
CA ARG A 9 0.99 -30.49 -21.35
C ARG A 9 0.99 -29.24 -22.24
N MET A 10 2.13 -28.56 -22.27
CA MET A 10 2.67 -27.77 -23.41
C MET A 10 4.04 -27.28 -22.91
N CYS A 11 5.15 -28.02 -22.94
CA CYS A 11 5.71 -28.89 -23.99
C CYS A 11 5.77 -28.18 -25.36
N CYS A 12 6.69 -27.23 -25.48
CA CYS A 12 7.74 -27.15 -26.51
C CYS A 12 8.39 -25.75 -26.40
N LEU A 13 9.58 -25.64 -25.80
CA LEU A 13 10.87 -25.73 -26.50
C LEU A 13 11.03 -24.65 -27.58
N ILE A 14 11.43 -23.43 -27.19
CA ILE A 14 12.18 -22.53 -28.10
C ILE A 14 13.24 -21.77 -27.28
N SER A 15 14.48 -22.26 -27.45
CA SER A 15 15.72 -21.51 -27.71
C SER A 15 16.06 -20.29 -26.85
N THR A 16 17.04 -20.42 -25.94
CA THR A 16 18.49 -20.11 -26.14
C THR A 16 18.86 -18.62 -26.19
N VAL A 17 19.58 -18.22 -25.14
CA VAL A 17 20.81 -17.41 -25.15
C VAL A 17 20.71 -15.98 -25.67
N LEU A 18 20.79 -15.02 -24.74
CA LEU A 18 21.76 -13.93 -24.91
C LEU A 18 22.25 -13.41 -23.55
N LEU A 19 23.49 -13.78 -23.22
CA LEU A 19 24.34 -13.06 -22.27
C LEU A 19 24.59 -11.66 -22.83
N LEU A 20 24.33 -10.63 -22.03
CA LEU A 20 25.15 -9.41 -22.03
C LEU A 20 25.31 -8.93 -20.58
N ALA A 21 26.54 -9.11 -20.10
CA ALA A 21 27.05 -8.49 -18.89
C ALA A 21 27.22 -6.98 -19.13
N VAL A 22 26.71 -6.15 -18.23
CA VAL A 22 27.27 -4.82 -17.99
C VAL A 22 27.54 -4.70 -16.51
N THR A 23 28.84 -4.75 -16.21
CA THR A 23 29.49 -4.32 -14.98
C THR A 23 29.24 -2.82 -14.77
N GLY A 24 28.49 -2.47 -13.74
CA GLY A 24 28.33 -1.09 -13.26
C GLY A 24 28.67 -1.02 -11.78
N CYS A 25 29.92 -0.69 -11.47
CA CYS A 25 30.45 -0.55 -10.12
C CYS A 25 30.25 0.88 -9.60
N SER A 26 30.08 0.98 -8.28
CA SER A 26 30.36 2.14 -7.41
C SER A 26 29.38 3.32 -7.39
N LYS A 27 28.59 3.40 -6.31
CA LYS A 27 28.83 4.42 -5.25
C LYS A 27 28.07 4.07 -3.97
N GLU A 28 28.80 3.50 -3.00
CA GLU A 28 28.39 3.46 -1.60
C GLU A 28 28.38 4.88 -1.02
N LYS A 29 27.28 5.24 -0.36
CA LYS A 29 27.26 6.26 0.70
C LYS A 29 26.56 5.67 1.91
N GLU A 30 27.38 5.04 2.73
CA GLU A 30 27.13 4.90 4.15
C GLU A 30 27.20 6.30 4.77
N SER A 31 26.10 6.76 5.37
CA SER A 31 26.16 7.84 6.35
C SER A 31 25.39 7.40 7.59
N LYS A 32 26.18 7.15 8.61
CA LYS A 32 25.87 6.55 9.89
C LYS A 32 25.44 7.63 10.89
N SER A 33 24.44 7.31 11.72
CA SER A 33 24.29 7.75 13.13
C SER A 33 24.01 9.25 13.41
N THR A 34 23.17 9.69 14.36
CA THR A 34 22.39 9.11 15.48
C THR A 34 21.46 10.25 15.97
N PRO A 35 20.29 9.97 16.58
CA PRO A 35 19.32 10.97 17.06
C PRO A 35 19.76 11.69 18.35
N PRO A 36 19.09 12.82 18.68
CA PRO A 36 18.73 13.08 20.06
C PRO A 36 17.23 13.35 20.25
N ALA A 37 16.68 12.55 21.16
CA ALA A 37 15.82 12.87 22.30
C ALA A 37 14.93 14.14 22.26
N ASP A 38 13.65 13.85 22.46
CA ASP A 38 12.75 14.53 23.40
C ASP A 38 12.76 16.06 23.47
N SER A 39 11.73 16.65 22.85
CA SER A 39 11.03 17.76 23.47
C SER A 39 9.54 17.58 23.25
N ALA A 40 8.93 16.95 24.25
CA ALA A 40 7.51 16.93 24.50
C ALA A 40 6.92 18.34 24.36
N LYS A 41 6.19 18.57 23.26
CA LYS A 41 5.25 19.69 23.15
C LYS A 41 4.17 19.39 22.12
N SER A 42 3.14 18.66 22.57
CA SER A 42 1.72 18.94 22.32
C SER A 42 0.87 17.69 22.53
N ALA A 43 0.81 17.19 23.76
CA ALA A 43 -0.33 16.39 24.20
C ALA A 43 -1.54 17.31 24.43
N LYS A 44 -2.02 17.96 23.35
CA LYS A 44 -3.29 18.69 23.31
C LYS A 44 -3.68 18.84 21.84
N SER A 45 -4.61 17.98 21.38
CA SER A 45 -5.28 18.01 20.06
C SER A 45 -4.78 17.05 18.95
N GLU A 46 -4.37 15.81 19.28
CA GLU A 46 -4.15 14.74 18.27
C GLU A 46 -5.18 13.59 18.33
N ALA A 47 -6.08 13.58 19.32
CA ALA A 47 -7.04 12.48 19.51
C ALA A 47 -8.27 12.52 18.58
N GLU A 48 -8.67 13.70 18.09
CA GLU A 48 -9.84 13.81 17.21
C GLU A 48 -9.59 13.38 15.76
N PRO A 49 -8.50 13.79 15.08
CA PRO A 49 -8.29 13.38 13.69
C PRO A 49 -7.97 11.89 13.56
N THR A 50 -7.33 11.30 14.57
CA THR A 50 -6.95 9.88 14.57
C THR A 50 -8.17 8.97 14.64
N ALA A 51 -9.14 9.25 15.53
CA ALA A 51 -10.39 8.49 15.61
C ALA A 51 -11.23 8.61 14.31
N ALA A 52 -11.28 9.79 13.71
CA ALA A 52 -11.99 10.01 12.44
C ALA A 52 -11.34 9.27 11.26
N VAL A 53 -10.01 9.26 11.20
CA VAL A 53 -9.23 8.48 10.21
C VAL A 53 -9.48 6.98 10.39
N GLU A 54 -9.43 6.48 11.62
CA GLU A 54 -9.69 5.07 11.91
C GLU A 54 -11.11 4.65 11.51
N ALA A 55 -12.12 5.46 11.84
CA ALA A 55 -13.51 5.20 11.46
C ALA A 55 -13.72 5.17 9.94
N LYS A 56 -13.02 6.05 9.18
CA LYS A 56 -13.05 6.04 7.72
C LYS A 56 -12.36 4.81 7.14
N LEU A 57 -11.21 4.41 7.69
CA LEU A 57 -10.50 3.21 7.25
C LEU A 57 -11.29 1.92 7.56
N ALA A 58 -11.95 1.84 8.71
CA ALA A 58 -12.83 0.74 9.06
C ALA A 58 -14.00 0.59 8.08
N GLN A 59 -14.62 1.71 7.68
CA GLN A 59 -15.67 1.70 6.66
C GLN A 59 -15.14 1.25 5.30
N ALA A 60 -13.94 1.72 4.91
CA ALA A 60 -13.32 1.34 3.64
C ALA A 60 -12.96 -0.16 3.60
N ASP A 61 -12.49 -0.71 4.71
CA ASP A 61 -12.22 -2.14 4.89
C ASP A 61 -13.52 -2.96 4.70
N LEU A 62 -14.59 -2.57 5.39
CA LEU A 62 -15.90 -3.23 5.28
C LEU A 62 -16.47 -3.21 3.85
N LEU A 63 -16.20 -2.17 3.05
CA LEU A 63 -16.63 -2.10 1.65
C LEU A 63 -15.96 -3.14 0.75
N ASP A 64 -14.81 -3.66 1.16
CA ASP A 64 -14.13 -4.75 0.45
C ASP A 64 -14.70 -6.13 0.81
N GLY A 65 -15.69 -6.16 1.72
CA GLY A 65 -16.38 -7.35 2.17
C GLY A 65 -15.57 -8.16 3.18
N LYS A 66 -14.49 -7.61 3.73
CA LYS A 66 -13.63 -8.21 4.74
C LYS A 66 -13.33 -7.20 5.83
N ALA A 67 -13.22 -7.67 7.07
CA ALA A 67 -12.82 -6.84 8.21
C ALA A 67 -11.42 -7.29 8.68
N ASP A 68 -10.44 -7.24 7.77
CA ASP A 68 -9.07 -7.73 7.99
C ASP A 68 -8.03 -6.60 8.09
N LYS A 69 -8.48 -5.34 8.15
CA LYS A 69 -7.64 -4.13 8.13
C LYS A 69 -6.82 -4.01 6.84
N ILE A 70 -7.31 -4.57 5.73
CA ILE A 70 -6.70 -4.47 4.41
C ILE A 70 -7.69 -3.83 3.44
N VAL A 71 -7.46 -2.54 3.16
CA VAL A 71 -8.22 -1.82 2.14
C VAL A 71 -7.60 -2.12 0.78
N THR A 72 -8.20 -3.06 0.08
CA THR A 72 -7.85 -3.49 -1.27
C THR A 72 -8.30 -2.52 -2.36
N ARG A 73 -9.38 -1.75 -2.17
CA ARG A 73 -9.79 -0.74 -3.15
C ARG A 73 -8.90 0.50 -3.07
N CYS A 74 -8.38 0.92 -4.22
CA CYS A 74 -7.48 2.08 -4.32
C CYS A 74 -8.20 3.36 -3.88
N ALA A 75 -7.73 3.90 -2.76
CA ALA A 75 -8.28 5.07 -2.08
C ALA A 75 -7.88 6.41 -2.72
N SER A 76 -6.89 6.41 -3.63
CA SER A 76 -6.34 7.64 -4.22
C SER A 76 -7.00 8.05 -5.54
N CYS A 77 -7.51 7.09 -6.31
CA CYS A 77 -8.01 7.36 -7.65
C CYS A 77 -9.55 7.36 -7.70
N ALA A 78 -10.13 8.23 -8.53
CA ALA A 78 -11.58 8.32 -8.72
C ALA A 78 -12.21 7.04 -9.32
N LEU A 79 -11.38 6.14 -9.89
CA LEU A 79 -11.85 4.89 -10.47
C LEU A 79 -12.14 3.80 -9.42
N ARG A 80 -11.64 3.97 -8.18
CA ARG A 80 -11.84 3.04 -7.05
C ARG A 80 -11.60 1.57 -7.39
N MET A 81 -10.66 1.31 -8.30
CA MET A 81 -10.29 -0.04 -8.73
C MET A 81 -9.49 -0.75 -7.63
N ASN A 82 -9.43 -2.08 -7.68
CA ASN A 82 -8.60 -2.83 -6.76
C ASN A 82 -7.12 -2.48 -6.95
N GLY A 83 -6.42 -2.27 -5.84
CA GLY A 83 -4.98 -2.17 -5.76
C GLY A 83 -4.30 -3.53 -5.70
N THR A 84 -2.98 -3.49 -5.57
CA THR A 84 -2.13 -4.67 -5.46
C THR A 84 -1.20 -4.57 -4.25
N SER A 85 -0.64 -5.70 -3.84
CA SER A 85 0.38 -5.77 -2.78
C SER A 85 1.73 -5.17 -3.18
N ASP A 86 1.91 -4.79 -4.45
CA ASP A 86 3.15 -4.18 -4.94
C ASP A 86 3.22 -2.68 -4.63
N HIS A 87 2.07 -2.06 -4.33
CA HIS A 87 1.95 -0.63 -4.03
C HIS A 87 1.13 -0.44 -2.77
N THR A 88 1.78 -0.51 -1.62
CA THR A 88 1.10 -0.49 -0.32
C THR A 88 1.52 0.68 0.55
N LEU A 89 0.59 1.21 1.34
CA LEU A 89 0.87 2.17 2.39
C LEU A 89 0.24 1.70 3.70
N LYS A 90 0.95 1.85 4.81
CA LYS A 90 0.38 1.63 6.14
C LYS A 90 -0.10 2.93 6.75
N VAL A 91 -1.31 2.91 7.29
CA VAL A 91 -1.94 4.06 7.95
C VAL A 91 -2.59 3.55 9.23
N LEU A 92 -2.09 3.97 10.39
CA LEU A 92 -2.43 3.34 11.67
C LEU A 92 -2.16 1.82 11.59
N ASP A 93 -3.15 0.99 11.91
CA ASP A 93 -3.08 -0.47 11.80
C ASP A 93 -3.54 -1.02 10.44
N TYR A 94 -3.94 -0.15 9.50
CA TYR A 94 -4.49 -0.57 8.21
C TYR A 94 -3.40 -0.64 7.15
N THR A 95 -3.54 -1.61 6.25
CA THR A 95 -2.75 -1.71 5.02
C THR A 95 -3.62 -1.32 3.83
N LEU A 96 -3.24 -0.29 3.10
CA LEU A 96 -3.95 0.16 1.91
C LEU A 96 -3.21 -0.32 0.67
N TYR A 97 -3.93 -0.91 -0.28
CA TYR A 97 -3.40 -1.31 -1.58
C TYR A 97 -3.79 -0.28 -2.64
N PHE A 98 -2.81 0.07 -3.48
CA PHE A 98 -2.99 1.05 -4.55
C PHE A 98 -2.83 0.38 -5.90
N CYS A 99 -3.54 0.90 -6.90
CA CYS A 99 -3.50 0.35 -8.26
C CYS A 99 -2.21 0.68 -9.01
N THR A 100 -1.50 1.74 -8.59
CA THR A 100 -0.22 2.16 -9.16
C THR A 100 0.66 2.78 -8.07
N GLU A 101 1.98 2.77 -8.29
CA GLU A 101 2.93 3.46 -7.42
C GLU A 101 2.61 4.96 -7.28
N ARG A 102 2.15 5.60 -8.36
CA ARG A 102 1.75 7.02 -8.34
C ARG A 102 0.60 7.27 -7.37
N CYS A 103 -0.40 6.39 -7.35
CA CYS A 103 -1.52 6.50 -6.40
C CYS A 103 -1.05 6.37 -4.95
N ALA A 104 -0.15 5.43 -4.66
CA ALA A 104 0.43 5.28 -3.33
C ALA A 104 1.21 6.54 -2.91
N LYS A 105 2.04 7.09 -3.80
CA LYS A 105 2.84 8.30 -3.55
C LYS A 105 1.97 9.52 -3.30
N THR A 106 1.00 9.80 -4.18
CA THR A 106 0.09 10.95 -4.02
C THR A 106 -0.74 10.83 -2.74
N PHE A 107 -1.18 9.63 -2.37
CA PHE A 107 -1.90 9.43 -1.11
C PHE A 107 -1.02 9.69 0.11
N ALA A 108 0.27 9.32 0.05
CA ALA A 108 1.22 9.48 1.14
C ALA A 108 1.66 10.94 1.39
N GLU A 109 1.38 11.87 0.46
CA GLU A 109 1.71 13.30 0.62
C GLU A 109 0.97 13.93 1.80
N ASP A 110 -0.30 13.58 1.98
CA ASP A 110 -1.11 13.98 3.13
C ASP A 110 -2.17 12.89 3.43
N THR A 111 -1.70 11.82 4.05
CA THR A 111 -2.48 10.63 4.35
C THR A 111 -3.74 10.95 5.17
N THR A 112 -3.63 11.79 6.20
CA THR A 112 -4.76 12.13 7.07
C THR A 112 -5.85 12.82 6.28
N LYS A 113 -5.50 13.86 5.51
CA LYS A 113 -6.45 14.56 4.66
C LYS A 113 -7.04 13.64 3.59
N ALA A 114 -6.21 12.80 2.98
CA ALA A 114 -6.64 11.87 1.94
C ALA A 114 -7.65 10.84 2.48
N VAL A 115 -7.42 10.27 3.67
CA VAL A 115 -8.37 9.35 4.32
C VAL A 115 -9.68 10.05 4.68
N LEU A 116 -9.60 11.25 5.26
CA LEU A 116 -10.81 11.99 5.64
C LEU A 116 -11.65 12.41 4.43
N ALA A 117 -11.00 12.62 3.28
CA ALA A 117 -11.66 12.93 2.01
C ALA A 117 -12.24 11.69 1.29
N LEU A 118 -12.11 10.48 1.85
CA LEU A 118 -12.68 9.29 1.22
C LEU A 118 -14.19 9.33 1.18
N GLU A 119 -14.69 9.24 -0.05
CA GLU A 119 -16.10 9.09 -0.39
C GLU A 119 -16.49 7.62 -0.35
N ILE A 120 -16.95 7.20 0.82
CA ILE A 120 -17.49 5.86 1.06
C ILE A 120 -18.99 5.96 0.84
N PRO A 121 -19.57 5.27 -0.17
CA PRO A 121 -21.02 5.27 -0.34
C PRO A 121 -21.68 4.67 0.91
N GLU A 122 -22.69 5.35 1.43
CA GLU A 122 -23.54 4.80 2.49
C GLU A 122 -24.34 3.63 1.90
N GLY A 123 -24.17 2.45 2.49
CA GLY A 123 -24.81 1.21 2.05
C GLY A 123 -26.27 1.12 2.45
#